data_AF-A0A1Z5KYV8-F1
#
_entry.id   AF-A0A1Z5KYV8-F1
#
_cell.length_a   1.000
_cell.length_b   1.000
_cell.length_c   1.000
_cell.angle_alpha   90.00
_cell.angle_beta   90.00
_cell.angle_gamma   90.00
#
_symmetry.space_group_name_H-M   'P 1'
#
loop_
_entity.id
_entity.type
_entity.pdbx_description
1 polymer ?
#
loop_
_entity_poly.entity_id
_entity_poly.type
_entity_poly.pdbx_seq_one_letter_code
_entity_poly.pdbx_strand_id
1 'polypeptide(L)'
;MPIGSLLVLQAKSKTPPDVPTTKLVVDEEFLPFLENSVDIFLSSLSLHWVNNLPGTFQQVLTSLKPDGVFLGSVFGGETLYELRGALQLAEIEREGGFALTYPHSWKPQILPVCCSTWGSACSL
;
A
#
# COMPACT_ATOMS: atom_id res chain seq x y z
N MET A 1 27.48 -16.12 19.87
CA MET A 1 26.16 -15.51 19.59
C MET A 1 26.35 -14.53 18.44
N PRO A 2 25.94 -14.86 17.20
CA PRO A 2 25.87 -13.84 16.16
C PRO A 2 24.48 -13.20 16.20
N ILE A 3 24.46 -11.91 16.50
CA ILE A 3 23.32 -11.01 16.33
C ILE A 3 23.23 -10.67 14.83
N GLY A 4 22.02 -10.68 14.27
CA GLY A 4 21.75 -10.08 12.96
C GLY A 4 21.00 -10.98 11.98
N SER A 5 19.67 -11.06 12.12
CA SER A 5 18.81 -11.25 10.96
C SER A 5 17.97 -9.98 10.80
N LEU A 6 18.53 -9.01 10.07
CA LEU A 6 17.77 -7.88 9.57
C LEU A 6 17.02 -8.37 8.33
N LEU A 7 15.72 -8.59 8.47
CA LEU A 7 14.88 -9.01 7.35
C LEU A 7 14.37 -7.77 6.62
N VAL A 8 14.96 -7.50 5.45
CA VAL A 8 14.55 -6.40 4.58
C VAL A 8 13.53 -6.95 3.58
N LEU A 9 12.28 -6.53 3.69
CA LEU A 9 11.19 -6.83 2.74
C LEU A 9 11.34 -6.08 1.41
N GLN A 10 12.56 -5.96 0.87
CA GLN A 10 12.82 -5.32 -0.42
C GLN A 10 13.73 -6.21 -1.27
N ALA A 11 13.14 -6.87 -2.28
CA ALA A 11 13.82 -7.81 -3.17
C ALA A 11 15.01 -7.20 -3.95
N LYS A 12 15.07 -5.87 -4.11
CA LYS A 12 15.95 -5.21 -5.08
C LYS A 12 17.08 -4.35 -4.49
N SER A 13 17.33 -4.39 -3.18
CA SER A 13 18.46 -3.64 -2.61
C SER A 13 19.80 -4.27 -3.00
N LYS A 14 20.78 -3.41 -3.29
CA LYS A 14 22.17 -3.79 -3.52
C LYS A 14 22.76 -4.18 -2.17
N THR A 15 23.07 -5.46 -1.99
CA THR A 15 23.60 -5.96 -0.72
C THR A 15 25.10 -5.63 -0.62
N PRO A 16 25.56 -5.03 0.49
CA PRO A 16 26.99 -4.90 0.72
C PRO A 16 27.61 -6.29 0.88
N PRO A 17 28.83 -6.53 0.34
CA PRO A 17 29.47 -7.85 0.39
C PRO A 17 29.87 -8.28 1.81
N ASP A 18 30.00 -7.34 2.74
CA ASP A 18 30.54 -7.57 4.09
C ASP A 18 29.49 -7.97 5.14
N VAL A 19 28.19 -7.99 4.78
CA VAL A 19 27.10 -8.25 5.73
C VAL A 19 26.33 -9.50 5.30
N PRO A 20 26.20 -10.52 6.18
CA PRO A 20 25.41 -11.71 5.88
C PRO A 20 23.95 -11.30 5.65
N THR A 21 23.44 -11.50 4.44
CA THR A 21 22.09 -11.10 4.04
C THR A 21 21.38 -12.27 3.39
N THR A 22 20.16 -12.56 3.83
CA THR A 22 19.28 -13.55 3.20
C THR A 22 18.10 -12.83 2.58
N LYS A 23 17.80 -13.12 1.30
CA LYS A 23 16.61 -12.60 0.61
C LYS A 23 15.56 -13.70 0.54
N LEU A 24 14.36 -13.39 0.99
CA LEU A 24 13.23 -14.29 0.97
C LEU A 24 12.06 -13.59 0.29
N VAL A 25 11.35 -14.32 -0.58
CA VAL A 25 10.08 -13.88 -1.15
C VAL A 25 8.99 -14.50 -0.30
N VAL A 26 8.15 -13.65 0.28
CA VAL A 26 7.08 -14.03 1.19
C VAL A 26 5.88 -13.14 0.91
N ASP A 27 4.68 -13.69 1.11
CA ASP A 27 3.46 -12.92 1.24
C ASP A 27 3.43 -12.17 2.59
N GLU A 28 3.25 -10.85 2.56
CA GLU A 28 3.17 -10.04 3.78
C GLU A 28 1.97 -10.39 4.69
N GLU A 29 0.97 -11.12 4.19
CA GLU A 29 -0.14 -11.65 5.01
C GLU A 29 0.23 -12.92 5.79
N PHE A 30 1.27 -13.65 5.38
CA PHE A 30 1.68 -14.93 5.97
C PHE A 30 3.20 -14.97 6.22
N LEU A 31 3.63 -14.47 7.37
CA LEU A 31 5.05 -14.36 7.71
C LEU A 31 5.59 -15.68 8.30
N PRO A 32 6.59 -16.35 7.69
CA PRO A 32 7.13 -17.62 8.15
C PRO A 32 8.22 -17.42 9.22
N PHE A 33 7.96 -16.56 10.20
CA PHE A 33 8.89 -16.31 11.30
C PHE A 33 8.44 -17.02 12.57
N LEU A 34 9.43 -17.50 13.31
CA LEU A 34 9.22 -18.09 14.62
C LEU A 34 8.94 -16.98 15.64
N GLU A 35 8.20 -17.32 16.69
CA GLU A 35 7.95 -16.42 17.80
C GLU A 35 9.27 -15.97 18.45
N ASN A 36 9.37 -14.71 18.86
CA ASN A 36 10.56 -14.14 19.50
C ASN A 36 11.89 -14.39 18.75
N SER A 37 11.87 -14.40 17.42
CA SER A 37 13.06 -14.69 16.61
C SER A 37 13.72 -13.42 16.05
N VAL A 38 12.95 -12.35 15.86
CA VAL A 38 13.39 -11.14 15.16
C VAL A 38 13.63 -9.98 16.14
N ASP A 39 14.74 -9.27 15.93
CA ASP A 39 15.09 -8.08 16.74
C ASP A 39 14.46 -6.79 16.17
N ILE A 40 14.48 -6.65 14.84
CA ILE A 40 13.99 -5.46 14.13
C ILE A 40 13.19 -5.87 12.90
N PHE A 41 11.98 -5.33 12.77
CA PHE A 41 11.20 -5.38 11.54
C PHE A 41 11.21 -4.01 10.85
N LEU A 42 11.48 -3.99 9.54
CA LEU A 42 11.48 -2.78 8.73
C LEU A 42 10.57 -2.94 7.51
N SER A 43 9.56 -2.08 7.39
CA SER A 43 8.67 -2.01 6.24
C SER A 43 8.72 -0.63 5.59
N SER A 44 8.96 -0.58 4.27
CA SER A 44 9.03 0.66 3.49
C SER A 44 7.90 0.66 2.45
N LEU A 45 6.74 1.18 2.84
CA LEU A 45 5.52 1.28 2.03
C LEU A 45 4.92 -0.06 1.56
N SER A 46 5.46 -1.20 1.99
CA SER A 46 4.92 -2.52 1.61
C SER A 46 3.55 -2.80 2.22
N LEU A 47 3.25 -2.26 3.42
CA LEU A 47 1.99 -2.51 4.14
C LEU A 47 0.73 -2.00 3.41
N HIS A 48 0.87 -1.14 2.40
CA HIS A 48 -0.28 -0.63 1.63
C HIS A 48 -0.99 -1.68 0.78
N TRP A 49 -0.31 -2.80 0.50
CA TRP A 49 -0.84 -3.88 -0.32
C TRP A 49 -1.48 -5.00 0.51
N VAL A 50 -1.41 -4.91 1.84
CA VAL A 50 -1.91 -5.92 2.77
C VAL A 50 -3.41 -5.71 3.01
N ASN A 51 -4.22 -6.74 2.79
CA ASN A 51 -5.67 -6.65 3.03
C ASN A 51 -6.01 -6.83 4.52
N ASN A 52 -5.29 -7.73 5.21
CA ASN A 52 -5.47 -7.99 6.64
C ASN A 52 -4.37 -7.37 7.50
N LEU A 53 -4.34 -6.03 7.54
CA LEU A 53 -3.32 -5.30 8.30
C LEU A 53 -3.28 -5.65 9.80
N PRO A 54 -4.41 -5.80 10.52
CA PRO A 54 -4.38 -6.20 11.93
C PRO A 54 -3.76 -7.59 12.14
N GLY A 55 -4.07 -8.55 11.25
CA GLY A 55 -3.51 -9.90 11.31
C GLY A 55 -2.01 -9.91 11.05
N THR A 56 -1.54 -9.15 10.07
CA THR A 56 -0.10 -8.99 9.81
C THR A 56 0.62 -8.34 10.99
N PHE A 57 0.04 -7.30 11.61
CA PHE A 57 0.67 -6.68 12.79
C PHE A 57 0.76 -7.62 13.98
N GLN A 58 -0.25 -8.46 14.21
CA GLN A 58 -0.19 -9.48 15.25
C GLN A 58 0.98 -10.45 15.01
N GLN A 59 1.15 -10.95 13.78
CA GLN A 59 2.26 -11.83 13.43
C GLN A 59 3.62 -11.17 13.65
N VAL A 60 3.77 -9.90 13.26
CA VAL A 60 4.99 -9.11 13.50
C VAL A 60 5.27 -8.98 14.99
N LEU A 61 4.27 -8.63 15.80
CA LEU A 61 4.42 -8.48 17.25
C LEU A 61 4.80 -9.80 17.94
N THR A 62 4.22 -10.92 17.52
CA THR A 62 4.57 -12.25 18.07
C THR A 62 5.97 -12.72 17.62
N SER A 63 6.41 -12.32 16.43
CA SER A 63 7.73 -12.68 15.89
C SER A 63 8.87 -11.85 16.50
N LEU A 64 8.56 -10.66 17.02
CA LEU A 64 9.51 -9.80 17.72
C LEU A 64 9.90 -10.37 19.08
N LYS A 65 11.18 -10.27 19.43
CA LYS A 65 11.66 -10.54 20.79
C LYS A 65 11.10 -9.51 21.79
N PRO A 66 11.07 -9.83 23.10
CA PRO A 66 10.92 -8.78 24.11
C PRO A 66 12.03 -7.74 23.90
N ASP A 67 11.66 -6.45 23.83
CA ASP A 67 12.50 -5.30 23.45
C ASP A 67 12.81 -5.13 21.95
N GLY A 68 12.18 -5.91 21.07
CA GLY A 68 12.29 -5.74 19.62
C GLY A 68 11.57 -4.47 19.11
N VAL A 69 12.03 -3.95 17.96
CA VAL A 69 11.50 -2.71 17.37
C VAL A 69 10.85 -2.95 16.01
N PHE A 70 9.66 -2.38 15.81
CA PHE A 70 9.02 -2.29 14.51
C PHE A 70 9.16 -0.88 13.92
N LEU A 71 9.64 -0.80 12.67
CA LEU A 71 9.77 0.44 11.90
C LEU A 71 8.99 0.31 10.59
N GLY A 72 7.99 1.16 10.41
CA GLY A 72 7.15 1.17 9.21
C GLY A 72 7.05 2.56 8.59
N SER A 73 7.02 2.63 7.26
CA SER A 73 6.65 3.83 6.51
C SER A 73 5.37 3.56 5.73
N VAL A 74 4.38 4.45 5.86
CA VAL A 74 3.03 4.33 5.31
C VAL A 74 2.57 5.73 4.87
N PHE A 75 1.96 5.88 3.69
CA PHE A 75 1.22 7.08 3.29
C PHE A 75 0.09 7.35 4.27
N GLY A 76 0.00 8.60 4.73
CA GLY A 76 -1.11 9.06 5.55
C GLY A 76 -2.41 9.12 4.75
N GLY A 77 -3.54 9.16 5.46
CA GLY A 77 -4.87 9.16 4.84
C GLY A 77 -5.10 10.31 3.84
N GLU A 78 -4.44 11.45 4.05
CA GLU A 78 -4.61 12.65 3.22
C GLU A 78 -3.48 12.84 2.17
N THR A 79 -2.41 12.06 2.22
CA THR A 79 -1.20 12.28 1.39
C THR A 79 -1.47 12.14 -0.11
N LEU A 80 -2.45 11.33 -0.50
CA LEU A 80 -2.79 11.05 -1.90
C LEU A 80 -4.23 11.44 -2.26
N TYR A 81 -4.80 12.40 -1.53
CA TYR A 81 -6.19 12.81 -1.71
C TYR A 81 -6.48 13.29 -3.14
N GLU A 82 -5.65 14.18 -3.68
CA GLU A 82 -5.83 14.73 -5.04
C GLU A 82 -5.71 13.66 -6.11
N LEU A 83 -4.72 12.76 -5.98
CA LEU A 83 -4.53 11.64 -6.89
C LEU A 83 -5.74 10.70 -6.88
N ARG A 84 -6.31 10.43 -5.70
CA ARG A 84 -7.54 9.63 -5.56
C ARG A 84 -8.69 10.28 -6.32
N GLY A 85 -8.90 11.58 -6.15
CA GLY A 85 -9.94 12.32 -6.87
C GLY A 85 -9.75 12.30 -8.39
N ALA A 86 -8.52 12.47 -8.86
CA ALA A 86 -8.19 12.43 -10.28
C ALA A 86 -8.46 11.05 -10.91
N LEU A 87 -8.09 9.96 -10.23
CA LEU A 87 -8.38 8.60 -10.70
C LEU A 87 -9.88 8.32 -10.70
N GLN A 88 -10.60 8.74 -9.66
CA GLN A 88 -12.06 8.59 -9.61
C GLN A 88 -12.77 9.31 -10.76
N LEU A 89 -12.34 10.53 -11.08
CA LEU A 89 -12.89 11.29 -12.20
C LEU A 89 -12.59 10.62 -13.55
N ALA A 90 -11.34 10.19 -13.74
CA ALA A 90 -10.92 9.52 -14.97
C ALA A 90 -11.70 8.21 -15.22
N GLU A 91 -12.00 7.45 -14.18
CA GLU A 91 -12.80 6.22 -14.28
C GLU A 91 -14.27 6.52 -14.62
N ILE A 92 -14.85 7.56 -14.02
CA ILE A 92 -16.20 8.02 -14.37
C ILE A 92 -16.28 8.43 -15.84
N GLU A 93 -15.27 9.15 -16.33
CA GLU A 93 -15.22 9.63 -17.72
C GLU A 93 -15.05 8.50 -18.73
N ARG A 94 -14.25 7.47 -18.41
CA ARG A 94 -13.94 6.38 -19.35
C ARG A 94 -14.86 5.17 -19.24
N GLU A 95 -15.24 4.78 -18.03
CA GLU A 95 -15.93 3.52 -17.73
C GLU A 95 -17.37 3.73 -17.24
N GLY A 96 -17.80 4.99 -17.05
CA GLY A 96 -19.17 5.32 -16.65
C GLY A 96 -19.45 5.17 -15.15
N GLY A 97 -18.43 4.90 -14.34
CA GLY A 97 -18.48 4.96 -12.87
C GLY A 97 -17.98 3.70 -12.15
N PHE A 98 -17.81 3.83 -10.83
CA PHE A 98 -17.48 2.71 -9.95
C PHE A 98 -18.67 1.75 -9.87
N ALA A 99 -18.44 0.47 -10.16
CA ALA A 99 -19.48 -0.55 -10.09
C ALA A 99 -20.02 -0.71 -8.66
N LEU A 100 -21.13 -0.05 -8.37
CA LEU A 100 -22.26 -0.58 -7.62
C LEU A 100 -23.51 -0.19 -8.39
N THR A 101 -24.34 -1.16 -8.70
CA THR A 101 -25.70 -0.96 -9.20
C THR A 101 -26.44 0.03 -8.29
N TYR A 102 -26.52 1.30 -8.70
CA TYR A 102 -27.36 2.28 -8.03
C TYR A 102 -28.80 2.15 -8.56
N PRO A 103 -29.81 2.04 -7.68
CA PRO A 103 -31.20 2.21 -8.09
C PRO A 103 -31.39 3.61 -8.70
N HIS A 104 -32.34 3.74 -9.62
CA HIS A 104 -32.63 4.85 -10.55
C HIS A 104 -32.83 6.28 -9.98
N SER A 105 -32.24 6.66 -8.85
CA SER A 105 -32.49 7.93 -8.18
C SER A 105 -31.25 8.62 -7.60
N TRP A 106 -30.11 8.52 -8.28
CA TRP A 106 -28.96 9.39 -8.02
C TRP A 106 -28.62 10.19 -9.27
N LYS A 107 -29.03 11.47 -9.30
CA LYS A 107 -28.51 12.43 -10.29
C LYS A 107 -27.13 12.87 -9.83
N PRO A 108 -26.05 12.66 -10.62
CA PRO A 108 -24.75 13.19 -10.28
C PRO A 108 -24.78 14.72 -10.43
N GLN A 109 -24.46 15.43 -9.36
CA GLN A 109 -24.25 16.89 -9.34
C GLN A 109 -22.81 17.26 -9.79
N ILE A 110 -22.08 16.35 -10.43
CA ILE A 110 -20.74 16.61 -10.98
C ILE A 110 -20.84 16.60 -12.50
N LEU A 111 -21.46 17.66 -13.02
CA LEU A 111 -21.28 18.14 -14.39
C LEU A 111 -21.31 19.67 -14.33
N PRO A 112 -20.17 20.31 -14.00
CA PRO A 112 -19.84 21.50 -14.77
C PRO A 112 -18.36 21.61 -15.19
N VAL A 113 -17.44 20.78 -14.69
CA VAL A 113 -16.00 21.03 -14.88
C VAL A 113 -15.51 20.61 -16.27
N CYS A 114 -16.13 19.62 -16.92
CA CYS A 114 -15.63 19.15 -18.23
C CYS A 114 -16.20 19.91 -19.45
N CYS A 115 -17.22 20.78 -19.26
CA CYS A 115 -17.83 21.52 -20.38
C CYS A 115 -17.19 22.91 -20.60
N SER A 116 -16.56 23.51 -19.58
CA SER A 116 -16.06 24.88 -19.66
C SER A 116 -14.69 25.03 -20.33
N THR A 117 -13.88 23.96 -20.43
CA THR A 117 -12.50 24.05 -20.93
C THR A 117 -12.28 23.56 -22.37
N TRP A 118 -13.24 22.89 -23.00
CA TRP A 118 -13.10 22.35 -24.37
C TRP A 118 -14.30 22.67 -25.29
N GLY A 119 -14.84 23.89 -25.16
CA GLY A 119 -15.97 24.40 -25.96
C GLY A 119 -15.67 24.79 -27.41
N SER A 120 -14.74 24.13 -28.11
CA SER A 120 -14.46 24.48 -29.53
C SER A 120 -14.08 23.34 -30.46
N ALA A 121 -14.02 22.08 -30.00
CA ALA A 121 -13.55 20.96 -30.85
C ALA A 121 -14.62 19.91 -31.20
N CYS A 122 -15.90 20.15 -30.90
CA CYS A 122 -16.98 19.19 -31.16
C CYS A 122 -18.06 19.74 -32.11
N SER A 123 -17.61 20.34 -33.22
CA SER A 123 -18.47 20.66 -34.36
C SER A 123 -17.87 20.06 -35.63
N LEU A 124 -18.11 18.78 -35.85
CA LEU A 124 -18.26 18.10 -37.15
C LEU A 124 -19.16 16.88 -36.95
#